data_AF-A0A9P5W8P0-F1
#
_entry.id   AF-A0A9P5W8P0-F1
#
_cell.length_a   1.000
_cell.length_b   1.000
_cell.length_c   1.000
_cell.angle_alpha   90.00
_cell.angle_beta   90.00
_cell.angle_gamma   90.00
#
_symmetry.space_group_name_H-M   'P 1'
#
loop_
_entity.id
_entity.type
_entity.pdbx_description
1 polymer ?
#
loop_
_entity_poly.entity_id
_entity_poly.type
_entity_poly.pdbx_seq_one_letter_code
_entity_poly.pdbx_strand_id
1 'polypeptide(L)'
;MSSSRPQPQHRQQLSSSSPPKVNIKLSRINSDFYAAPVFTDLPKKKQASLLPSPTTLEFKPLPDQPAGTATDKRNGSSNPPSPIVTNVKPTVAVTVPTPQHPHPSRQSLNVPRNEEDTSKDGHSVSTDSGPKPFRVNPADVNRPPSRGTNLSESEKRGLANLKRLSSEGRPASRSRDSSPIPASRQSEESTRLLINRIDELNTLTTNLQVNLDGALQASQEKDAENERLLKSLNALEHQNKELQATLTKRERDYEVIAKNYLDHVRMIRATDDDHSTIIERLTQLKAAIEHLIRKVQGQRSANLNRTAVIEHFKDSGLLYSFPVDEENLEAFHLNLYMESVVMDTLVSSFFDKPLCSIFEYNKGFKDIYDWMYQRNEKLAIRWRQQLCVMLTQDPETKARQEVQVSTTADALTRLISEFYNGSNEAAKIHDLCSKAFDLAIAMTALDSVISPAPVPLNTPFDEESMAPALKNNPEGKVALIIFPAFKDTAKAFNMRPKVWCH
;
A
#
# COMPACT_ATOMS: atom_id res chain seq x y z
N MET A 1 2.65 -62.87 18.26
CA MET A 1 3.68 -62.49 19.25
C MET A 1 4.02 -61.03 18.98
N SER A 2 3.79 -60.01 19.80
CA SER A 2 3.35 -59.93 21.19
C SER A 2 2.70 -58.55 21.36
N SER A 3 1.43 -58.53 21.73
CA SER A 3 0.64 -57.33 22.04
C SER A 3 1.02 -56.82 23.43
N SER A 4 1.43 -55.56 23.55
CA SER A 4 1.70 -54.93 24.84
C SER A 4 0.78 -53.71 25.02
N ARG A 5 -0.13 -53.89 25.96
CA ARG A 5 -1.18 -52.97 26.41
C ARG A 5 -0.63 -52.09 27.55
N PRO A 6 -0.85 -50.77 27.57
CA PRO A 6 -0.68 -49.99 28.80
C PRO A 6 -2.03 -49.75 29.49
N GLN A 7 -2.02 -49.93 30.80
CA GLN A 7 -3.08 -49.61 31.75
C GLN A 7 -3.27 -48.09 31.95
N PRO A 8 -4.45 -47.66 32.46
CA PRO A 8 -4.78 -46.25 32.65
C PRO A 8 -4.27 -45.72 34.01
N GLN A 9 -3.66 -44.54 34.01
CA GLN A 9 -3.27 -43.84 35.24
C GLN A 9 -4.24 -42.72 35.61
N HIS A 10 -4.35 -42.58 36.93
CA HIS A 10 -5.15 -41.71 37.79
C HIS A 10 -5.55 -40.31 37.28
N ARG A 11 -6.84 -40.03 37.48
CA ARG A 11 -7.52 -38.74 37.49
C ARG A 11 -7.09 -37.94 38.75
N GLN A 12 -6.29 -36.89 38.58
CA GLN A 12 -6.03 -35.88 39.63
C GLN A 12 -6.92 -34.65 39.46
N GLN A 13 -7.38 -34.16 40.60
CA GLN A 13 -8.33 -33.05 40.77
C GLN A 13 -7.66 -31.70 40.46
N LEU A 14 -8.33 -30.87 39.66
CA LEU A 14 -7.96 -29.48 39.39
C LEU A 14 -8.43 -28.59 40.54
N SER A 15 -7.50 -28.12 41.37
CA SER A 15 -7.71 -27.01 42.30
C SER A 15 -7.46 -25.67 41.59
N SER A 16 -8.47 -24.82 41.60
CA SER A 16 -8.46 -23.44 41.11
C SER A 16 -7.43 -22.58 41.86
N SER A 17 -6.42 -22.07 41.16
CA SER A 17 -5.57 -20.98 41.65
C SER A 17 -5.79 -19.73 40.78
N SER A 18 -6.10 -18.60 41.44
CA SER A 18 -6.26 -17.29 40.81
C SER A 18 -4.90 -16.75 40.35
N PRO A 19 -4.82 -16.04 39.21
CA PRO A 19 -3.57 -15.46 38.75
C PRO A 19 -3.16 -14.27 39.62
N PRO A 20 -1.84 -14.04 39.81
CA PRO A 20 -1.35 -12.93 40.61
C PRO A 20 -1.59 -11.58 39.91
N LYS A 21 -2.07 -10.60 40.68
CA LYS A 21 -2.18 -9.20 40.24
C LYS A 21 -0.78 -8.63 40.03
N VAL A 22 -0.39 -8.47 38.77
CA VAL A 22 0.82 -7.72 38.39
C VAL A 22 0.51 -6.23 38.49
N ASN A 23 1.10 -5.56 39.47
CA ASN A 23 0.95 -4.13 39.71
C ASN A 23 2.01 -3.37 38.88
N ILE A 24 1.71 -3.09 37.62
CA ILE A 24 2.61 -2.33 36.73
C ILE A 24 2.48 -0.85 37.10
N LYS A 25 3.45 -0.33 37.88
CA LYS A 25 3.68 1.12 37.99
C LYS A 25 4.22 1.63 36.66
N LEU A 26 3.36 2.18 35.80
CA LEU A 26 3.80 3.00 34.68
C LEU A 26 4.45 4.27 35.22
N SER A 27 5.77 4.38 35.04
CA SER A 27 6.53 5.61 35.26
C SER A 27 6.07 6.70 34.29
N ARG A 28 5.93 7.93 34.80
CA ARG A 28 5.45 9.17 34.15
C ARG A 28 6.25 9.65 32.91
N ILE A 29 7.11 8.84 32.31
CA ILE A 29 8.09 9.28 31.30
C ILE A 29 7.53 9.25 29.86
N ASN A 30 6.38 8.62 29.60
CA ASN A 30 5.82 8.50 28.24
C ASN A 30 4.58 9.39 27.94
N SER A 31 4.30 10.37 28.80
CA SER A 31 3.16 11.29 28.60
C SER A 31 3.39 12.28 27.44
N ASP A 32 4.65 12.63 27.16
CA ASP A 32 4.98 13.70 26.23
C ASP A 32 4.99 13.24 24.76
N PHE A 33 5.05 11.92 24.51
CA PHE A 33 5.02 11.36 23.16
C PHE A 33 3.63 11.41 22.51
N TYR A 34 2.56 11.48 23.32
CA TYR A 34 1.18 11.57 22.86
C TYR A 34 0.58 12.98 23.01
N ALA A 35 1.39 13.99 23.35
CA ALA A 35 0.91 15.36 23.38
C ALA A 35 0.53 15.80 21.95
N ALA A 36 -0.70 16.28 21.78
CA ALA A 36 -1.15 16.84 20.51
C ALA A 36 -0.20 17.98 20.08
N PRO A 37 0.23 18.05 18.81
CA PRO A 37 1.10 19.12 18.36
C PRO A 37 0.38 20.46 18.55
N VAL A 38 0.95 21.32 19.40
CA VAL A 38 0.50 22.69 19.58
C VAL A 38 0.93 23.46 18.34
N PHE A 39 0.01 23.65 17.39
CA PHE A 39 0.19 24.62 16.32
C PHE A 39 0.08 26.02 16.92
N THR A 40 1.21 26.62 17.26
CA THR A 40 1.27 28.04 17.57
C THR A 40 1.05 28.82 16.27
N ASP A 41 -0.01 29.61 16.21
CA ASP A 41 -0.23 30.59 15.14
C ASP A 41 0.96 31.55 15.06
N LEU A 42 1.79 31.37 14.04
CA LEU A 42 2.84 32.31 13.69
C LEU A 42 2.20 33.61 13.14
N PRO A 43 2.72 34.79 13.51
CA PRO A 43 2.14 36.06 13.09
C PRO A 43 2.26 36.25 11.58
N LYS A 44 1.14 36.61 10.95
CA LYS A 44 1.01 37.04 9.55
C LYS A 44 1.98 38.20 9.25
N LYS A 45 3.14 37.92 8.67
CA LYS A 45 3.92 38.92 7.93
C LYS A 45 4.75 38.29 6.80
N LYS A 46 4.40 38.70 5.57
CA LYS A 46 5.11 38.52 4.28
C LYS A 46 5.29 37.08 3.78
N GLN A 47 4.25 36.53 3.16
CA GLN A 47 4.41 35.62 2.02
C GLN A 47 4.61 36.46 0.76
N ALA A 48 5.82 36.48 0.22
CA ALA A 48 6.07 36.77 -1.18
C ALA A 48 5.83 35.48 -1.97
N SER A 49 5.09 35.60 -3.07
CA SER A 49 4.71 34.50 -3.94
C SER A 49 5.93 33.85 -4.60
N LEU A 50 6.12 32.55 -4.38
CA LEU A 50 6.96 31.70 -5.22
C LEU A 50 6.09 30.54 -5.74
N LEU A 51 5.36 30.83 -6.80
CA LEU A 51 4.89 29.85 -7.77
C LEU A 51 5.37 30.36 -9.14
N PRO A 52 6.11 29.56 -9.94
CA PRO A 52 6.37 29.90 -11.32
C PRO A 52 5.12 29.61 -12.16
N SER A 53 4.57 30.66 -12.79
CA SER A 53 3.55 30.53 -13.84
C SER A 53 4.15 29.99 -15.14
N PRO A 54 3.36 29.29 -15.97
CA PRO A 54 3.83 28.62 -17.18
C PRO A 54 4.22 29.62 -18.27
N THR A 55 5.40 29.43 -18.87
CA THR A 55 5.91 30.26 -19.95
C THR A 55 5.20 29.91 -21.26
N THR A 56 4.37 30.83 -21.74
CA THR A 56 3.87 30.89 -23.11
C THR A 56 5.03 31.33 -24.02
N LEU A 57 5.41 30.48 -24.98
CA LEU A 57 6.39 30.82 -26.03
C LEU A 57 5.72 31.73 -27.06
N GLU A 58 6.04 33.02 -27.01
CA GLU A 58 5.69 34.02 -28.02
C GLU A 58 6.83 34.10 -29.04
N PHE A 59 6.56 33.64 -30.26
CA PHE A 59 7.45 33.80 -31.42
C PHE A 59 7.50 35.28 -31.84
N LYS A 60 8.71 35.85 -31.91
CA LYS A 60 8.95 37.17 -32.51
C LYS A 60 9.97 37.04 -33.66
N PRO A 61 9.69 37.61 -34.85
CA PRO A 61 10.44 37.33 -36.06
C PRO A 61 11.80 38.05 -36.13
N LEU A 62 12.71 37.43 -36.88
CA LEU A 62 14.04 37.94 -37.25
C LEU A 62 13.96 39.30 -37.98
N PRO A 63 14.88 40.24 -37.70
CA PRO A 63 15.13 41.37 -38.58
C PRO A 63 16.21 41.02 -39.62
N ASP A 64 15.89 41.32 -40.88
CA ASP A 64 16.83 41.46 -42.00
C ASP A 64 17.90 42.51 -41.70
N GLN A 65 19.16 42.22 -42.04
CA GLN A 65 20.18 43.24 -42.32
C GLN A 65 21.30 42.72 -43.25
N PRO A 66 22.02 43.63 -43.94
CA PRO A 66 22.31 43.50 -45.37
C PRO A 66 23.80 43.35 -45.73
N ALA A 67 24.04 43.42 -47.04
CA ALA A 67 25.27 43.21 -47.80
C ALA A 67 26.52 44.08 -47.48
N GLY A 68 27.68 43.57 -47.92
CA GLY A 68 28.94 44.29 -48.16
C GLY A 68 29.93 44.22 -46.98
N THR A 69 31.25 44.06 -47.13
CA THR A 69 32.16 44.36 -48.24
C THR A 69 33.49 43.59 -48.09
N ALA A 70 34.16 43.40 -49.22
CA ALA A 70 35.50 42.84 -49.34
C ALA A 70 36.60 43.79 -48.81
N THR A 71 37.70 43.22 -48.32
CA THR A 71 39.04 43.83 -48.45
C THR A 71 40.14 42.76 -48.52
N ASP A 72 40.98 42.95 -49.54
CA ASP A 72 42.26 42.31 -49.84
C ASP A 72 43.30 42.37 -48.71
N LYS A 73 44.19 41.34 -48.65
CA LYS A 73 45.66 41.51 -48.70
C LYS A 73 46.41 40.16 -48.81
N ARG A 74 46.79 39.85 -50.04
CA ARG A 74 48.11 39.46 -50.60
C ARG A 74 49.22 38.79 -49.75
N ASN A 75 49.89 37.87 -50.47
CA ASN A 75 51.28 37.36 -50.42
C ASN A 75 51.48 36.01 -49.72
N GLY A 76 52.06 34.96 -50.32
CA GLY A 76 52.59 34.80 -51.68
C GLY A 76 53.36 33.47 -51.82
N SER A 77 53.14 32.79 -52.95
CA SER A 77 54.08 32.00 -53.78
C SER A 77 54.99 30.90 -53.18
N SER A 78 54.77 29.63 -53.58
CA SER A 78 55.60 28.95 -54.59
C SER A 78 55.06 27.54 -54.96
N ASN A 79 54.77 27.40 -56.26
CA ASN A 79 54.52 26.16 -57.03
C ASN A 79 55.88 25.54 -57.49
N PRO A 80 55.93 24.46 -58.32
CA PRO A 80 55.40 23.08 -58.21
C PRO A 80 56.57 22.09 -58.58
N PRO A 81 56.46 20.85 -59.15
CA PRO A 81 55.55 20.37 -60.23
C PRO A 81 54.91 18.98 -60.04
N SER A 82 53.67 18.85 -60.49
CA SER A 82 53.10 17.61 -61.08
C SER A 82 53.54 17.54 -62.58
N PRO A 83 53.38 16.44 -63.36
CA PRO A 83 52.07 15.81 -63.60
C PRO A 83 52.10 14.29 -63.89
N ILE A 84 50.92 13.64 -63.92
CA ILE A 84 50.44 12.86 -65.06
C ILE A 84 48.92 12.71 -64.94
N VAL A 85 48.30 12.81 -66.11
CA VAL A 85 46.89 12.98 -66.45
C VAL A 85 46.26 11.63 -66.75
N THR A 86 44.97 11.44 -66.41
CA THR A 86 43.97 10.88 -67.36
C THR A 86 42.53 11.16 -66.91
N ASN A 87 41.82 11.86 -67.80
CA ASN A 87 40.37 12.07 -67.90
C ASN A 87 39.61 10.75 -68.11
N VAL A 88 38.39 10.61 -67.57
CA VAL A 88 37.15 10.22 -68.29
C VAL A 88 35.90 10.72 -67.53
N LYS A 89 34.93 11.29 -68.26
CA LYS A 89 33.51 11.57 -67.93
C LYS A 89 32.70 11.31 -69.23
N PRO A 90 31.35 11.36 -69.31
CA PRO A 90 30.24 11.04 -68.38
C PRO A 90 29.14 10.15 -69.06
N THR A 91 27.98 10.01 -68.38
CA THR A 91 26.60 9.73 -68.91
C THR A 91 26.22 8.24 -68.81
N VAL A 92 25.11 7.82 -68.17
CA VAL A 92 23.70 7.92 -68.62
C VAL A 92 22.72 7.85 -67.44
N ALA A 93 21.59 8.57 -67.58
CA ALA A 93 20.42 8.62 -66.70
C ALA A 93 19.57 7.34 -66.74
N VAL A 94 18.97 6.93 -65.61
CA VAL A 94 17.77 6.07 -65.60
C VAL A 94 16.80 6.47 -64.48
N THR A 95 15.55 6.40 -64.90
CA THR A 95 14.25 6.85 -64.40
C THR A 95 13.74 6.17 -63.13
N VAL A 96 12.93 6.93 -62.39
CA VAL A 96 11.99 6.54 -61.32
C VAL A 96 10.94 5.53 -61.83
N PRO A 97 10.46 4.62 -60.96
CA PRO A 97 9.02 4.48 -60.83
C PRO A 97 8.52 4.30 -59.38
N THR A 98 7.50 5.08 -59.06
CA THR A 98 6.50 4.89 -58.01
C THR A 98 5.78 3.55 -58.14
N PRO A 99 5.44 2.87 -57.03
CA PRO A 99 4.27 2.02 -57.01
C PRO A 99 3.23 2.47 -55.97
N GLN A 100 1.98 2.40 -56.42
CA GLN A 100 0.74 2.73 -55.76
C GLN A 100 0.39 1.73 -54.64
N HIS A 101 -0.30 2.24 -53.62
CA HIS A 101 -1.09 1.45 -52.67
C HIS A 101 -2.14 0.57 -53.37
N PRO A 102 -2.49 -0.56 -52.76
CA PRO A 102 -3.91 -0.81 -52.54
C PRO A 102 -4.27 -1.19 -51.10
N HIS A 103 -5.36 -0.60 -50.64
CA HIS A 103 -6.17 -1.02 -49.50
C HIS A 103 -6.54 -2.51 -49.57
N PRO A 104 -6.55 -3.22 -48.43
CA PRO A 104 -7.42 -4.36 -48.25
C PRO A 104 -8.74 -3.94 -47.57
N SER A 105 -9.81 -4.29 -48.27
CA SER A 105 -11.20 -4.15 -47.91
C SER A 105 -11.54 -4.82 -46.58
N ARG A 106 -12.36 -4.14 -45.78
CA ARG A 106 -13.17 -4.73 -44.70
C ARG A 106 -13.99 -5.90 -45.26
N GLN A 107 -13.74 -7.11 -44.76
CA GLN A 107 -14.71 -8.20 -44.79
C GLN A 107 -15.17 -8.46 -43.35
N SER A 108 -16.39 -8.03 -43.07
CA SER A 108 -17.19 -8.39 -41.91
C SER A 108 -17.68 -9.82 -42.07
N LEU A 109 -17.09 -10.75 -41.31
CA LEU A 109 -17.62 -12.09 -41.11
C LEU A 109 -18.53 -12.07 -39.87
N ASN A 110 -19.84 -12.11 -40.14
CA ASN A 110 -20.86 -12.55 -39.21
C ASN A 110 -20.64 -14.05 -38.96
N VAL A 111 -20.46 -14.44 -37.69
CA VAL A 111 -20.61 -15.82 -37.24
C VAL A 111 -21.65 -15.84 -36.11
N PRO A 112 -22.63 -16.78 -36.13
CA PRO A 112 -23.75 -16.79 -35.20
C PRO A 112 -23.35 -17.31 -33.82
N ARG A 113 -23.95 -16.70 -32.81
CA ARG A 113 -23.95 -17.11 -31.41
C ARG A 113 -24.99 -18.23 -31.24
N ASN A 114 -24.54 -19.47 -31.03
CA ASN A 114 -25.39 -20.52 -30.51
C ASN A 114 -25.22 -20.61 -28.99
N GLU A 115 -26.33 -20.36 -28.32
CA GLU A 115 -26.62 -20.79 -26.95
C GLU A 115 -26.77 -22.31 -26.96
N GLU A 116 -26.16 -22.99 -25.99
CA GLU A 116 -26.81 -24.15 -25.39
C GLU A 116 -26.29 -24.38 -23.96
N ASP A 117 -27.27 -24.36 -23.06
CA ASP A 117 -27.26 -24.85 -21.70
C ASP A 117 -26.61 -26.23 -21.58
N THR A 118 -25.85 -26.43 -20.51
CA THR A 118 -25.98 -27.66 -19.71
C THR A 118 -25.58 -27.38 -18.27
N SER A 119 -26.59 -27.46 -17.42
CA SER A 119 -26.50 -27.56 -15.96
C SER A 119 -25.88 -28.91 -15.56
N LYS A 120 -25.08 -28.94 -14.49
CA LYS A 120 -25.37 -29.68 -13.23
C LYS A 120 -24.18 -29.80 -12.28
N ASP A 121 -24.48 -29.50 -11.02
CA ASP A 121 -24.13 -30.19 -9.77
C ASP A 121 -22.66 -30.36 -9.34
N GLY A 122 -22.34 -29.86 -8.14
CA GLY A 122 -21.21 -30.39 -7.37
C GLY A 122 -20.63 -29.52 -6.26
N HIS A 123 -21.32 -29.47 -5.12
CA HIS A 123 -20.79 -29.34 -3.75
C HIS A 123 -19.97 -28.13 -3.27
N SER A 124 -20.69 -27.35 -2.47
CA SER A 124 -20.29 -26.60 -1.27
C SER A 124 -19.08 -27.13 -0.48
N VAL A 125 -18.11 -26.24 -0.26
CA VAL A 125 -17.27 -26.23 0.95
C VAL A 125 -17.39 -24.84 1.58
N SER A 126 -17.96 -24.81 2.77
CA SER A 126 -18.06 -23.64 3.65
C SER A 126 -16.73 -23.41 4.33
N THR A 127 -16.18 -22.20 4.24
CA THR A 127 -15.17 -21.69 5.17
C THR A 127 -15.54 -20.28 5.61
N ASP A 128 -16.06 -20.24 6.83
CA ASP A 128 -15.66 -19.35 7.93
C ASP A 128 -15.75 -17.83 7.69
N SER A 129 -16.96 -17.31 7.95
CA SER A 129 -17.22 -15.89 8.09
C SER A 129 -16.77 -15.38 9.47
N GLY A 130 -15.71 -14.58 9.49
CA GLY A 130 -15.34 -13.76 10.66
C GLY A 130 -16.46 -12.79 11.10
N PRO A 131 -16.40 -12.27 12.34
CA PRO A 131 -17.50 -11.54 12.96
C PRO A 131 -17.78 -10.22 12.23
N LYS A 132 -18.99 -10.10 11.68
CA LYS A 132 -19.50 -8.85 11.10
C LYS A 132 -19.59 -7.78 12.19
N PRO A 133 -19.13 -6.53 11.95
CA PRO A 133 -19.36 -5.44 12.88
C PRO A 133 -20.85 -5.12 12.98
N PHE A 134 -21.32 -4.82 14.19
CA PHE A 134 -22.68 -4.39 14.48
C PHE A 134 -23.09 -3.23 13.58
N ARG A 135 -23.92 -3.51 12.57
CA ARG A 135 -24.56 -2.50 11.73
C ARG A 135 -25.83 -2.06 12.45
N VAL A 136 -25.75 -0.96 13.20
CA VAL A 136 -26.94 -0.31 13.77
C VAL A 136 -27.66 0.38 12.61
N ASN A 137 -28.94 0.02 12.44
CA ASN A 137 -29.79 0.53 11.38
C ASN A 137 -30.12 2.02 11.67
N PRO A 138 -29.78 2.99 10.79
CA PRO A 138 -30.04 4.41 11.06
C PRO A 138 -31.53 4.80 11.00
N ALA A 139 -32.43 3.84 10.73
CA ALA A 139 -33.87 4.03 10.78
C ALA A 139 -34.50 3.83 12.18
N ASP A 140 -33.76 3.29 13.17
CA ASP A 140 -34.30 3.02 14.52
C ASP A 140 -34.01 4.13 15.56
N VAL A 141 -33.32 5.21 15.19
CA VAL A 141 -32.93 6.30 16.12
C VAL A 141 -33.92 7.47 16.15
N ASN A 142 -34.95 7.46 15.29
CA ASN A 142 -35.95 8.54 15.22
C ASN A 142 -37.37 8.05 15.54
N ARG A 143 -37.54 7.35 16.68
CA ARG A 143 -38.87 7.23 17.28
C ARG A 143 -39.03 8.30 18.36
N PRO A 144 -39.92 9.30 18.18
CA PRO A 144 -40.16 10.30 19.21
C PRO A 144 -40.72 9.61 20.46
N PRO A 145 -40.35 10.03 21.68
CA PRO A 145 -41.03 9.54 22.87
C PRO A 145 -42.49 9.95 22.80
N SER A 146 -43.36 8.96 22.94
CA SER A 146 -44.81 9.09 23.04
C SER A 146 -45.16 10.14 24.10
N ARG A 147 -45.56 11.30 23.61
CA ARG A 147 -46.16 12.38 24.38
C ARG A 147 -47.53 11.90 24.87
N GLY A 148 -47.74 11.90 26.19
CA GLY A 148 -49.07 11.92 26.79
C GLY A 148 -49.54 10.61 27.42
N THR A 149 -49.01 10.27 28.59
CA THR A 149 -49.89 9.72 29.64
C THR A 149 -50.75 10.88 30.13
N ASN A 150 -51.91 11.06 29.49
CA ASN A 150 -52.99 11.84 30.05
C ASN A 150 -53.37 11.17 31.37
N LEU A 151 -53.07 11.82 32.49
CA LEU A 151 -53.76 11.59 33.76
C LEU A 151 -55.26 11.58 33.44
N SER A 152 -55.95 10.52 33.85
CA SER A 152 -57.37 10.39 33.53
C SER A 152 -58.14 11.55 34.18
N GLU A 153 -59.25 11.95 33.56
CA GLU A 153 -60.13 12.98 34.12
C GLU A 153 -60.65 12.60 35.54
N SER A 154 -60.60 11.30 35.91
CA SER A 154 -60.92 10.82 37.25
C SER A 154 -59.84 11.16 38.29
N GLU A 155 -58.56 11.18 37.92
CA GLU A 155 -57.45 11.52 38.82
C GLU A 155 -57.39 13.03 39.12
N LYS A 156 -57.76 13.87 38.14
CA LYS A 156 -57.89 15.33 38.34
C LYS A 156 -59.15 15.71 39.14
N ARG A 157 -60.22 14.90 39.11
CA ARG A 157 -61.40 15.10 39.98
C ARG A 157 -61.18 14.67 41.43
N GLY A 158 -60.30 13.70 41.69
CA GLY A 158 -59.98 13.25 43.05
C GLY A 158 -59.31 14.33 43.91
N LEU A 159 -58.39 15.10 43.33
CA LEU A 159 -57.67 16.18 44.03
C LEU A 159 -58.50 17.47 44.22
N ALA A 160 -59.52 17.70 43.39
CA ALA A 160 -60.42 18.85 43.53
C ALA A 160 -61.46 18.67 44.66
N ASN A 161 -61.86 17.43 44.97
CA ASN A 161 -62.81 17.15 46.06
C ASN A 161 -62.19 17.22 47.45
N LEU A 162 -60.89 16.95 47.60
CA LEU A 162 -60.22 17.06 48.91
C LEU A 162 -60.00 18.52 49.35
N LYS A 163 -59.88 19.45 48.40
CA LYS A 163 -59.70 20.89 48.68
C LYS A 163 -61.01 21.62 48.95
N ARG A 164 -62.17 21.00 48.69
CA ARG A 164 -63.51 21.58 48.89
C ARG A 164 -64.14 21.27 50.25
N LEU A 165 -63.58 20.32 51.01
CA LEU A 165 -64.06 19.94 52.35
C LEU A 165 -63.35 20.67 53.50
N SER A 166 -62.32 21.49 53.22
CA SER A 166 -61.60 22.28 54.24
C SER A 166 -61.99 23.77 54.30
N SER A 167 -63.09 24.18 53.66
CA SER A 167 -63.54 25.58 53.65
C SER A 167 -65.04 25.75 53.88
N GLU A 168 -65.56 25.30 55.02
CA GLU A 168 -66.87 25.73 55.53
C GLU A 168 -66.77 26.03 57.03
N GLY A 169 -66.17 27.18 57.35
CA GLY A 169 -66.35 27.83 58.64
C GLY A 169 -67.72 28.50 58.69
N ARG A 170 -68.69 27.85 59.34
CA ARG A 170 -69.99 28.43 59.69
C ARG A 170 -69.99 28.78 61.19
N PRO A 171 -70.27 30.03 61.60
CA PRO A 171 -70.46 30.36 62.99
C PRO A 171 -71.93 30.13 63.37
N ALA A 172 -72.19 29.31 64.38
CA ALA A 172 -73.51 29.22 65.01
C ALA A 172 -73.34 29.40 66.53
N SER A 173 -73.62 30.60 66.98
CA SER A 173 -73.60 31.01 68.39
C SER A 173 -74.89 30.57 69.08
N ARG A 174 -74.74 29.60 69.98
CA ARG A 174 -75.41 29.39 71.28
C ARG A 174 -76.71 30.16 71.58
N SER A 175 -77.81 29.41 71.67
CA SER A 175 -78.94 29.66 72.56
C SER A 175 -78.64 29.16 73.98
N ARG A 176 -79.18 29.86 74.97
CA ARG A 176 -79.03 29.66 76.42
C ARG A 176 -79.92 28.53 76.96
N ASP A 177 -79.37 27.87 77.98
CA ASP A 177 -79.99 27.28 79.19
C ASP A 177 -81.49 26.97 79.20
N SER A 178 -81.82 25.72 79.55
CA SER A 178 -82.34 25.38 80.89
C SER A 178 -82.77 23.91 80.97
N SER A 179 -82.14 23.09 81.82
CA SER A 179 -82.79 22.23 82.83
C SER A 179 -81.90 21.03 83.23
N PRO A 180 -81.81 20.68 84.54
CA PRO A 180 -80.95 19.63 85.06
C PRO A 180 -81.71 18.34 85.41
N ILE A 181 -81.19 17.16 85.05
CA ILE A 181 -81.67 15.86 85.57
C ILE A 181 -80.47 14.86 85.61
N PRO A 182 -80.48 13.79 86.43
CA PRO A 182 -79.56 13.61 87.54
C PRO A 182 -78.54 12.49 87.32
N ALA A 183 -77.53 12.48 88.18
CA ALA A 183 -76.43 11.53 88.21
C ALA A 183 -76.88 10.06 88.19
N SER A 184 -76.38 9.30 87.20
CA SER A 184 -76.29 7.84 87.24
C SER A 184 -74.83 7.45 87.03
N ARG A 185 -74.23 6.79 88.03
CA ARG A 185 -72.81 6.41 88.09
C ARG A 185 -72.32 5.46 86.98
N GLN A 186 -73.21 4.95 86.12
CA GLN A 186 -72.81 4.18 84.91
C GLN A 186 -72.46 5.10 83.72
N SER A 187 -72.86 6.37 83.75
CA SER A 187 -72.60 7.35 82.69
C SER A 187 -71.14 7.84 82.68
N GLU A 188 -70.53 8.03 83.86
CA GLU A 188 -69.15 8.54 83.99
C GLU A 188 -68.12 7.58 83.40
N GLU A 189 -68.33 6.26 83.52
CA GLU A 189 -67.41 5.25 82.98
C GLU A 189 -67.50 5.17 81.44
N SER A 190 -68.71 5.25 80.87
CA SER A 190 -68.89 5.39 79.42
C SER A 190 -68.30 6.69 78.89
N THR A 191 -68.44 7.80 79.63
CA THR A 191 -67.88 9.10 79.22
C THR A 191 -66.35 9.07 79.24
N ARG A 192 -65.74 8.39 80.23
CA ARG A 192 -64.27 8.19 80.29
C ARG A 192 -63.74 7.30 79.18
N LEU A 193 -64.44 6.21 78.86
CA LEU A 193 -64.08 5.35 77.72
C LEU A 193 -64.16 6.12 76.38
N LEU A 194 -65.16 6.99 76.25
CA LEU A 194 -65.34 7.82 75.06
C LEU A 194 -64.25 8.89 74.95
N ILE A 195 -63.83 9.50 76.06
CA ILE A 195 -62.68 10.43 76.10
C ILE A 195 -61.38 9.72 75.75
N ASN A 196 -61.09 8.55 76.34
CA ASN A 196 -59.92 7.75 76.00
C ASN A 196 -59.90 7.37 74.52
N ARG A 197 -61.08 7.03 73.96
CA ARG A 197 -61.20 6.71 72.53
C ARG A 197 -60.97 7.93 71.63
N ILE A 198 -61.42 9.12 72.06
CA ILE A 198 -61.13 10.38 71.36
C ILE A 198 -59.64 10.68 71.38
N ASP A 199 -58.96 10.47 72.51
CA ASP A 199 -57.51 10.68 72.63
C ASP A 199 -56.71 9.66 71.80
N GLU A 200 -57.13 8.39 71.77
CA GLU A 200 -56.59 7.38 70.84
C GLU A 200 -56.77 7.77 69.37
N LEU A 201 -57.94 8.28 69.00
CA LEU A 201 -58.19 8.74 67.63
C LEU A 201 -57.35 9.98 67.30
N ASN A 202 -57.22 10.93 68.23
CA ASN A 202 -56.38 12.11 68.04
C ASN A 202 -54.90 11.74 67.89
N THR A 203 -54.40 10.79 68.69
CA THR A 203 -53.03 10.30 68.55
C THR A 203 -52.81 9.55 67.23
N LEU A 204 -53.78 8.74 66.79
CA LEU A 204 -53.76 8.09 65.47
C LEU A 204 -53.80 9.10 64.32
N THR A 205 -54.66 10.12 64.39
CA THR A 205 -54.74 11.19 63.39
C THR A 205 -53.44 11.98 63.33
N THR A 206 -52.84 12.29 64.48
CA THR A 206 -51.55 12.99 64.54
C THR A 206 -50.42 12.13 63.94
N ASN A 207 -50.38 10.83 64.25
CA ASN A 207 -49.42 9.89 63.66
C ASN A 207 -49.61 9.74 62.13
N LEU A 208 -50.86 9.68 61.66
CA LEU A 208 -51.17 9.65 60.23
C LEU A 208 -50.75 10.95 59.53
N GLN A 209 -50.96 12.10 60.16
CA GLN A 209 -50.51 13.40 59.65
C GLN A 209 -48.99 13.43 59.50
N VAL A 210 -48.24 13.01 60.54
CA VAL A 210 -46.77 12.95 60.51
C VAL A 210 -46.27 11.98 59.43
N ASN A 211 -46.91 10.82 59.27
CA ASN A 211 -46.55 9.85 58.24
C ASN A 211 -46.86 10.37 56.83
N LEU A 212 -47.97 11.09 56.65
CA LEU A 212 -48.33 11.71 55.37
C LEU A 212 -47.34 12.82 55.00
N ASP A 213 -46.99 13.68 55.95
CA ASP A 213 -46.00 14.75 55.76
C ASP A 213 -44.61 14.16 55.44
N GLY A 214 -44.21 13.09 56.15
CA GLY A 214 -42.97 12.36 55.86
C GLY A 214 -42.97 11.70 54.48
N ALA A 215 -44.09 11.11 54.05
CA ALA A 215 -44.23 10.54 52.71
C ALA A 215 -44.20 11.61 51.61
N LEU A 216 -44.81 12.77 51.84
CA LEU A 216 -44.76 13.92 50.93
C LEU A 216 -43.33 14.45 50.78
N GLN A 217 -42.60 14.58 51.89
CA GLN A 217 -41.20 15.01 51.84
C GLN A 217 -40.31 13.99 51.09
N ALA A 218 -40.46 12.69 51.38
CA ALA A 218 -39.73 11.65 50.67
C ALA A 218 -40.06 11.63 49.16
N SER A 219 -41.31 11.89 48.78
CA SER A 219 -41.71 12.03 47.37
C SER A 219 -41.01 13.22 46.72
N GLN A 220 -40.97 14.38 47.37
CA GLN A 220 -40.29 15.58 46.84
C GLN A 220 -38.79 15.36 46.67
N GLU A 221 -38.14 14.67 47.62
CA GLU A 221 -36.72 14.32 47.51
C GLU A 221 -36.45 13.41 46.31
N LYS A 222 -37.33 12.42 46.08
CA LYS A 222 -37.25 11.52 44.93
C LYS A 222 -37.49 12.24 43.60
N ASP A 223 -38.42 13.19 43.55
CA ASP A 223 -38.65 14.00 42.36
C ASP A 223 -37.45 14.88 42.03
N ALA A 224 -36.83 15.50 43.04
CA ALA A 224 -35.60 16.28 42.88
C ALA A 224 -34.41 15.41 42.43
N GLU A 225 -34.28 14.19 42.96
CA GLU A 225 -33.27 13.21 42.54
C GLU A 225 -33.49 12.79 41.07
N ASN A 226 -34.73 12.48 40.68
CA ASN A 226 -35.08 12.15 39.30
C ASN A 226 -34.80 13.31 38.34
N GLU A 227 -35.11 14.55 38.72
CA GLU A 227 -34.81 15.72 37.89
C GLU A 227 -33.30 15.89 37.69
N ARG A 228 -32.49 15.67 38.74
CA ARG A 228 -31.02 15.69 38.63
C ARG A 228 -30.49 14.59 37.72
N LEU A 229 -31.01 13.36 37.84
CA LEU A 229 -30.62 12.24 36.99
C LEU A 229 -30.99 12.48 35.52
N LEU A 230 -32.19 13.01 35.25
CA LEU A 230 -32.63 13.37 33.89
C LEU A 230 -31.73 14.45 33.28
N LYS A 231 -31.36 15.48 34.05
CA LYS A 231 -30.40 16.50 33.59
C LYS A 231 -29.03 15.89 33.28
N SER A 232 -28.53 15.00 34.13
CA SER A 232 -27.26 14.30 33.92
C SER A 232 -27.29 13.39 32.69
N LEU A 233 -28.39 12.67 32.48
CA LEU A 233 -28.58 11.78 31.33
C LEU A 233 -28.59 12.61 30.04
N ASN A 234 -29.37 13.69 29.98
CA ASN A 234 -29.42 14.59 28.83
C ASN A 234 -28.05 15.20 28.51
N ALA A 235 -27.28 15.59 29.54
CA ALA A 235 -25.93 16.10 29.36
C ALA A 235 -24.97 15.04 28.78
N LEU A 236 -25.05 13.80 29.28
CA LEU A 236 -24.22 12.69 28.80
C LEU A 236 -24.58 12.29 27.35
N GLU A 237 -25.87 12.27 27.01
CA GLU A 237 -26.34 12.03 25.64
C GLU A 237 -25.83 13.10 24.69
N HIS A 238 -25.85 14.38 25.10
CA HIS A 238 -25.30 15.47 24.32
C HIS A 238 -23.80 15.29 24.08
N GLN A 239 -23.03 14.98 25.14
CA GLN A 239 -21.59 14.73 25.02
C GLN A 239 -21.29 13.54 24.10
N ASN A 240 -22.06 12.45 24.19
CA ASN A 240 -21.87 11.28 23.34
C ASN A 240 -22.12 11.62 21.86
N LYS A 241 -23.18 12.39 21.55
CA LYS A 241 -23.46 12.88 20.20
C LYS A 241 -22.34 13.76 19.66
N GLU A 242 -21.80 14.66 20.48
CA GLU A 242 -20.69 15.53 20.11
C GLU A 242 -19.39 14.74 19.85
N LEU A 243 -19.10 13.75 20.69
CA LEU A 243 -17.95 12.86 20.49
C LEU A 243 -18.09 12.02 19.22
N GLN A 244 -19.27 11.46 18.94
CA GLN A 244 -19.53 10.74 17.69
C GLN A 244 -19.38 11.65 16.46
N ALA A 245 -19.90 12.87 16.52
CA ALA A 245 -19.73 13.84 15.44
C ALA A 245 -18.25 14.18 15.23
N THR A 246 -17.49 14.34 16.32
CA THR A 246 -16.05 14.59 16.27
C THR A 246 -15.27 13.40 15.70
N LEU A 247 -15.62 12.18 16.10
CA LEU A 247 -14.99 10.95 15.63
C LEU A 247 -15.21 10.79 14.12
N THR A 248 -16.46 10.88 13.66
CA THR A 248 -16.76 10.79 12.21
C THR A 248 -16.12 11.92 11.40
N LYS A 249 -15.96 13.11 11.98
CA LYS A 249 -15.19 14.19 11.33
C LYS A 249 -13.72 13.80 11.20
N ARG A 250 -13.10 13.29 12.26
CA ARG A 250 -11.70 12.84 12.25
C ARG A 250 -11.46 11.70 11.28
N GLU A 251 -12.37 10.74 11.18
CA GLU A 251 -12.29 9.66 10.19
C GLU A 251 -12.26 10.20 8.76
N ARG A 252 -13.17 11.12 8.41
CA ARG A 252 -13.15 11.78 7.09
C ARG A 252 -11.88 12.59 6.85
N ASP A 253 -11.40 13.31 7.86
CA ASP A 253 -10.15 14.06 7.76
C ASP A 253 -8.96 13.12 7.50
N TYR A 254 -8.89 11.96 8.19
CA TYR A 254 -7.87 10.94 7.94
C TYR A 254 -7.99 10.32 6.55
N GLU A 255 -9.20 10.07 6.05
CA GLU A 255 -9.40 9.59 4.67
C GLU A 255 -8.90 10.61 3.64
N VAL A 256 -9.19 11.89 3.84
CA VAL A 256 -8.72 12.98 2.97
C VAL A 256 -7.21 13.11 3.04
N ILE A 257 -6.62 13.09 4.24
CA ILE A 257 -5.16 13.16 4.41
C ILE A 257 -4.48 11.94 3.76
N ALA A 258 -5.02 10.74 3.97
CA ALA A 258 -4.50 9.52 3.36
C ALA A 258 -4.58 9.58 1.83
N LYS A 259 -5.69 10.06 1.27
CA LYS A 259 -5.84 10.25 -0.18
C LYS A 259 -4.83 11.28 -0.71
N ASN A 260 -4.74 12.45 -0.08
CA ASN A 260 -3.80 13.50 -0.50
C ASN A 260 -2.36 13.02 -0.40
N TYR A 261 -1.99 12.32 0.68
CA TYR A 261 -0.69 11.71 0.83
C TYR A 261 -0.40 10.72 -0.30
N LEU A 262 -1.34 9.82 -0.61
CA LEU A 262 -1.18 8.86 -1.71
C LEU A 262 -1.04 9.56 -3.07
N ASP A 263 -1.77 10.63 -3.31
CA ASP A 263 -1.66 11.42 -4.55
C ASP A 263 -0.32 12.16 -4.61
N HIS A 264 0.16 12.74 -3.51
CA HIS A 264 1.50 13.33 -3.45
C HIS A 264 2.60 12.29 -3.69
N VAL A 265 2.50 11.11 -3.09
CA VAL A 265 3.45 10.01 -3.28
C VAL A 265 3.42 9.50 -4.72
N ARG A 266 2.26 9.50 -5.39
CA ARG A 266 2.18 9.16 -6.82
C ARG A 266 2.90 10.15 -7.73
N MET A 267 2.97 11.42 -7.32
CA MET A 267 3.75 12.43 -8.05
C MET A 267 5.25 12.28 -7.80
N ILE A 268 5.65 11.77 -6.63
CA ILE A 268 7.05 11.54 -6.28
C ILE A 268 7.42 10.12 -6.74
N ARG A 269 7.70 9.96 -8.03
CA ARG A 269 8.24 8.70 -8.55
C ARG A 269 9.76 8.70 -8.42
N ALA A 270 10.35 7.54 -8.12
CA ALA A 270 11.81 7.41 -8.09
C ALA A 270 12.40 7.55 -9.51
N THR A 271 11.64 7.08 -10.51
CA THR A 271 11.97 7.19 -11.92
C THR A 271 10.70 7.43 -12.73
N ASP A 272 10.83 8.09 -13.89
CA ASP A 272 9.73 8.27 -14.85
C ASP A 272 9.60 7.10 -15.82
N ASP A 273 10.37 6.01 -15.61
CA ASP A 273 10.35 4.85 -16.49
C ASP A 273 9.00 4.11 -16.38
N ASP A 274 8.40 3.80 -17.52
CA ASP A 274 7.26 2.90 -17.65
C ASP A 274 7.72 1.53 -18.20
N HIS A 275 6.77 0.59 -18.39
CA HIS A 275 7.08 -0.72 -18.97
C HIS A 275 7.79 -0.63 -20.32
N SER A 276 7.38 0.31 -21.18
CA SER A 276 7.96 0.51 -22.51
C SER A 276 9.42 0.95 -22.43
N THR A 277 9.70 1.94 -21.57
CA THR A 277 11.04 2.49 -21.35
C THR A 277 11.97 1.44 -20.75
N ILE A 278 11.49 0.61 -19.82
CA ILE A 278 12.28 -0.49 -19.27
C ILE A 278 12.61 -1.54 -20.33
N ILE A 279 11.67 -1.89 -21.22
CA ILE A 279 11.95 -2.80 -22.35
C ILE A 279 13.05 -2.22 -23.25
N GLU A 280 12.98 -0.93 -23.57
CA GLU A 280 13.99 -0.26 -24.36
C GLU A 280 15.36 -0.31 -23.67
N ARG A 281 15.42 0.04 -22.38
CA ARG A 281 16.67 0.04 -21.59
C ARG A 281 17.26 -1.37 -21.45
N LEU A 282 16.44 -2.40 -21.23
CA LEU A 282 16.92 -3.79 -21.22
C LEU A 282 17.43 -4.21 -22.61
N THR A 283 16.79 -3.76 -23.69
CA THR A 283 17.24 -4.02 -25.07
C THR A 283 18.57 -3.32 -25.36
N GLN A 284 18.74 -2.09 -24.90
CA GLN A 284 20.01 -1.35 -24.98
C GLN A 284 21.10 -2.04 -24.16
N LEU A 285 20.79 -2.52 -22.95
CA LEU A 285 21.72 -3.27 -22.10
C LEU A 285 22.19 -4.56 -22.79
N LYS A 286 21.25 -5.34 -23.34
CA LYS A 286 21.52 -6.53 -24.15
C LYS A 286 22.46 -6.22 -25.31
N ALA A 287 22.19 -5.15 -26.07
CA ALA A 287 23.02 -4.74 -27.20
C ALA A 287 24.42 -4.27 -26.75
N ALA A 288 24.51 -3.60 -25.60
CA ALA A 288 25.78 -3.15 -25.02
C ALA A 288 26.67 -4.33 -24.61
N ILE A 289 26.11 -5.38 -24.00
CA ILE A 289 26.83 -6.62 -23.68
C ILE A 289 27.34 -7.28 -24.95
N GLU A 290 26.48 -7.47 -25.95
CA GLU A 290 26.85 -8.08 -27.23
C GLU A 290 27.95 -7.29 -27.94
N HIS A 291 27.87 -5.95 -27.92
CA HIS A 291 28.91 -5.08 -28.48
C HIS A 291 30.22 -5.13 -27.68
N LEU A 292 30.16 -5.18 -26.35
CA LEU A 292 31.33 -5.33 -25.48
C LEU A 292 32.09 -6.62 -25.83
N ILE A 293 31.40 -7.76 -25.83
CA ILE A 293 31.98 -9.06 -26.17
C ILE A 293 32.57 -9.05 -27.59
N ARG A 294 31.83 -8.51 -28.56
CA ARG A 294 32.33 -8.37 -29.94
C ARG A 294 33.58 -7.51 -30.06
N LYS A 295 33.71 -6.48 -29.23
CA LYS A 295 34.88 -5.61 -29.24
C LYS A 295 36.08 -6.29 -28.61
N VAL A 296 35.92 -6.94 -27.46
CA VAL A 296 37.04 -7.58 -26.74
C VAL A 296 37.60 -8.81 -27.47
N GLN A 297 36.75 -9.59 -28.16
CA GLN A 297 37.21 -10.76 -28.92
C GLN A 297 38.19 -10.43 -30.07
N GLY A 298 38.14 -9.19 -30.59
CA GLY A 298 38.93 -8.78 -31.75
C GLY A 298 38.53 -9.47 -33.06
N GLN A 299 39.33 -9.29 -34.10
CA GLN A 299 39.08 -9.92 -35.40
C GLN A 299 39.25 -11.44 -35.29
N ARG A 300 38.22 -12.19 -35.74
CA ARG A 300 38.20 -13.67 -35.72
C ARG A 300 38.48 -14.28 -34.33
N SER A 301 38.10 -13.62 -33.25
CA SER A 301 38.35 -14.08 -31.87
C SER A 301 39.84 -14.22 -31.52
N ALA A 302 40.73 -13.45 -32.15
CA ALA A 302 42.17 -13.52 -31.90
C ALA A 302 42.57 -13.28 -30.43
N ASN A 303 41.75 -12.53 -29.69
CA ASN A 303 42.04 -12.23 -28.29
C ASN A 303 41.47 -13.26 -27.31
N LEU A 304 40.63 -14.19 -27.78
CA LEU A 304 39.93 -15.15 -26.92
C LEU A 304 40.91 -16.19 -26.37
N ASN A 305 41.08 -16.21 -25.05
CA ASN A 305 41.78 -17.26 -24.33
C ASN A 305 40.86 -18.48 -24.17
N ARG A 306 40.86 -19.32 -25.20
CA ARG A 306 39.98 -20.49 -25.31
C ARG A 306 40.08 -21.41 -24.09
N THR A 307 41.29 -21.66 -23.59
CA THR A 307 41.54 -22.57 -22.47
C THR A 307 40.88 -22.07 -21.19
N ALA A 308 41.09 -20.80 -20.84
CA ALA A 308 40.51 -20.21 -19.63
C ALA A 308 38.98 -20.18 -19.68
N VAL A 309 38.38 -19.85 -20.84
CA VAL A 309 36.91 -19.84 -20.98
C VAL A 309 36.34 -21.24 -20.88
N ILE A 310 36.97 -22.25 -21.48
CA ILE A 310 36.51 -23.65 -21.38
C ILE A 310 36.61 -24.16 -19.94
N GLU A 311 37.68 -23.83 -19.23
CA GLU A 311 37.84 -24.19 -17.82
C GLU A 311 36.73 -23.57 -16.96
N HIS A 312 36.47 -22.27 -17.12
CA HIS A 312 35.36 -21.61 -16.45
C HIS A 312 33.98 -22.21 -16.85
N PHE A 313 33.81 -22.61 -18.11
CA PHE A 313 32.59 -23.24 -18.61
C PHE A 313 32.37 -24.65 -18.01
N LYS A 314 33.45 -25.38 -17.71
CA LYS A 314 33.40 -26.64 -16.94
C LYS A 314 33.02 -26.38 -15.49
N ASP A 315 33.67 -25.41 -14.87
CA ASP A 315 33.46 -25.06 -13.46
C ASP A 315 32.04 -24.57 -13.18
N SER A 316 31.41 -23.91 -14.16
CA SER A 316 30.00 -23.52 -14.05
C SER A 316 29.03 -24.71 -14.15
N GLY A 317 29.50 -25.92 -14.44
CA GLY A 317 28.70 -27.14 -14.57
C GLY A 317 27.85 -27.22 -15.86
N LEU A 318 27.83 -26.15 -16.65
CA LEU A 318 26.99 -26.04 -17.84
C LEU A 318 27.56 -26.85 -19.02
N LEU A 319 28.89 -26.98 -19.11
CA LEU A 319 29.52 -27.71 -20.22
C LEU A 319 29.11 -29.19 -20.24
N TYR A 320 28.90 -29.83 -19.09
CA TYR A 320 28.48 -31.24 -19.02
C TYR A 320 27.08 -31.49 -19.61
N SER A 321 26.22 -30.48 -19.55
CA SER A 321 24.89 -30.50 -20.17
C SER A 321 24.86 -29.89 -21.57
N PHE A 322 26.00 -29.40 -22.05
CA PHE A 322 26.09 -28.72 -23.34
C PHE A 322 26.17 -29.77 -24.47
N PRO A 323 25.42 -29.58 -25.56
CA PRO A 323 25.26 -30.59 -26.62
C PRO A 323 26.47 -30.69 -27.57
N VAL A 324 27.49 -29.87 -27.38
CA VAL A 324 28.69 -29.82 -28.21
C VAL A 324 29.88 -30.22 -27.36
N ASP A 325 30.63 -31.22 -27.81
CA ASP A 325 31.85 -31.67 -27.14
C ASP A 325 32.90 -30.55 -27.11
N GLU A 326 33.78 -30.60 -26.11
CA GLU A 326 34.85 -29.62 -25.90
C GLU A 326 35.72 -29.39 -27.15
N GLU A 327 35.99 -30.47 -27.90
CA GLU A 327 36.77 -30.47 -29.13
C GLU A 327 36.07 -29.71 -30.27
N ASN A 328 34.73 -29.72 -30.27
CA ASN A 328 33.88 -29.15 -31.31
C ASN A 328 33.37 -27.74 -30.96
N LEU A 329 33.65 -27.22 -29.75
CA LEU A 329 33.25 -25.88 -29.36
C LEU A 329 33.88 -24.84 -30.30
N GLU A 330 33.14 -24.22 -31.20
CA GLU A 330 33.64 -23.05 -31.93
C GLU A 330 33.78 -21.80 -31.03
N ALA A 331 34.60 -20.83 -31.45
CA ALA A 331 34.75 -19.54 -30.75
C ALA A 331 33.42 -18.79 -30.55
N PHE A 332 32.46 -18.97 -31.46
CA PHE A 332 31.14 -18.34 -31.29
C PHE A 332 30.39 -18.88 -30.06
N HIS A 333 30.46 -20.19 -29.76
CA HIS A 333 29.80 -20.76 -28.57
C HIS A 333 30.39 -20.14 -27.30
N LEU A 334 31.71 -19.97 -27.26
CA LEU A 334 32.42 -19.36 -26.14
C LEU A 334 32.03 -17.87 -25.99
N ASN A 335 31.88 -17.12 -27.08
CA ASN A 335 31.41 -15.74 -27.00
C ASN A 335 29.95 -15.63 -26.52
N LEU A 336 29.05 -16.54 -26.94
CA LEU A 336 27.68 -16.58 -26.42
C LEU A 336 27.66 -16.93 -24.93
N TYR A 337 28.53 -17.86 -24.50
CA TYR A 337 28.73 -18.16 -23.09
C TYR A 337 29.24 -16.93 -22.32
N MET A 338 30.17 -16.17 -22.89
CA MET A 338 30.65 -14.94 -22.26
C MET A 338 29.58 -13.86 -22.15
N GLU A 339 28.70 -13.71 -23.13
CA GLU A 339 27.51 -12.84 -23.02
C GLU A 339 26.63 -13.29 -21.83
N SER A 340 26.39 -14.60 -21.69
CA SER A 340 25.64 -15.20 -20.59
C SER A 340 26.29 -14.92 -19.22
N VAL A 341 27.60 -15.14 -19.08
CA VAL A 341 28.35 -14.88 -17.83
C VAL A 341 28.28 -13.42 -17.40
N VAL A 342 28.44 -12.48 -18.35
CA VAL A 342 28.29 -11.05 -18.04
C VAL A 342 26.87 -10.76 -17.54
N MET A 343 25.85 -11.28 -18.23
CA MET A 343 24.47 -11.06 -17.82
C MET A 343 24.15 -11.68 -16.46
N ASP A 344 24.59 -12.91 -16.20
CA ASP A 344 24.39 -13.60 -14.92
C ASP A 344 25.07 -12.87 -13.75
N THR A 345 26.25 -12.27 -14.02
CA THR A 345 26.93 -11.42 -13.04
C THR A 345 26.12 -10.15 -12.74
N LEU A 346 25.52 -9.52 -13.75
CA LEU A 346 24.63 -8.36 -13.56
C LEU A 346 23.33 -8.76 -12.84
N VAL A 347 22.78 -9.92 -13.14
CA VAL A 347 21.57 -10.46 -12.48
C VAL A 347 21.81 -10.69 -11.00
N SER A 348 22.82 -11.47 -10.65
CA SER A 348 23.18 -11.75 -9.25
C SER A 348 23.59 -10.49 -8.48
N SER A 349 24.25 -9.54 -9.16
CA SER A 349 24.72 -8.31 -8.52
C SER A 349 23.62 -7.27 -8.31
N PHE A 350 22.67 -7.14 -9.26
CA PHE A 350 21.71 -6.03 -9.32
C PHE A 350 20.25 -6.44 -9.43
N PHE A 351 19.89 -7.36 -10.34
CA PHE A 351 18.48 -7.64 -10.68
C PHE A 351 17.78 -8.64 -9.76
N ASP A 352 18.51 -9.52 -9.08
CA ASP A 352 17.94 -10.56 -8.18
C ASP A 352 17.77 -10.08 -6.72
N LYS A 353 17.87 -8.76 -6.48
CA LYS A 353 17.78 -8.16 -5.15
C LYS A 353 16.45 -7.42 -4.96
N PRO A 354 15.67 -7.71 -3.89
CA PRO A 354 14.32 -7.15 -3.68
C PRO A 354 14.25 -5.62 -3.61
N LEU A 355 15.27 -4.99 -3.01
CA LEU A 355 15.47 -3.55 -3.00
C LEU A 355 16.95 -3.38 -3.34
N CYS A 356 17.24 -2.82 -4.51
CA CYS A 356 18.58 -2.72 -5.13
C CYS A 356 19.74 -2.76 -4.15
N SER A 357 20.85 -3.38 -4.56
CA SER A 357 22.09 -3.81 -3.85
C SER A 357 22.69 -2.92 -2.75
N ILE A 358 22.13 -1.75 -2.51
CA ILE A 358 22.50 -0.73 -1.54
C ILE A 358 22.21 -1.13 -0.09
N PHE A 359 21.22 -2.00 0.15
CA PHE A 359 20.96 -2.51 1.50
C PHE A 359 21.70 -3.82 1.77
N GLU A 360 22.56 -3.79 2.78
CA GLU A 360 23.18 -4.98 3.37
C GLU A 360 22.12 -5.97 3.89
N TYR A 361 20.98 -5.47 4.39
CA TYR A 361 19.90 -6.27 4.96
C TYR A 361 18.70 -6.48 4.02
N ASN A 362 18.98 -6.86 2.77
CA ASN A 362 17.97 -7.16 1.75
C ASN A 362 16.95 -8.23 2.21
N LYS A 363 17.37 -9.17 3.07
CA LYS A 363 16.49 -10.19 3.65
C LYS A 363 15.40 -9.58 4.55
N GLY A 364 15.75 -8.68 5.46
CA GLY A 364 14.76 -8.08 6.35
C GLY A 364 13.79 -7.15 5.64
N PHE A 365 14.26 -6.44 4.61
CA PHE A 365 13.36 -5.70 3.74
C PHE A 365 12.31 -6.64 3.14
N LYS A 366 12.74 -7.77 2.57
CA LYS A 366 11.82 -8.76 1.99
C LYS A 366 10.84 -9.31 3.02
N ASP A 367 11.30 -9.66 4.22
CA ASP A 367 10.44 -10.18 5.30
C ASP A 367 9.34 -9.17 5.69
N ILE A 368 9.70 -7.88 5.82
CA ILE A 368 8.74 -6.81 6.12
C ILE A 368 7.82 -6.56 4.92
N TYR A 369 8.37 -6.50 3.71
CA TYR A 369 7.62 -6.28 2.49
C TYR A 369 6.56 -7.37 2.31
N ASP A 370 6.94 -8.65 2.44
CA ASP A 370 6.03 -9.79 2.32
C ASP A 370 4.96 -9.77 3.42
N TRP A 371 5.35 -9.44 4.66
CA TRP A 371 4.40 -9.27 5.78
C TRP A 371 3.37 -8.15 5.53
N MET A 372 3.82 -7.02 4.97
CA MET A 372 2.96 -5.89 4.60
C MET A 372 2.07 -6.26 3.41
N TYR A 373 2.64 -6.91 2.39
CA TYR A 373 1.96 -7.25 1.14
C TYR A 373 0.77 -8.18 1.40
N GLN A 374 0.95 -9.18 2.28
CA GLN A 374 -0.12 -10.10 2.69
C GLN A 374 -1.32 -9.40 3.38
N ARG A 375 -1.11 -8.22 3.97
CA ARG A 375 -2.16 -7.48 4.71
C ARG A 375 -2.72 -6.32 3.91
N ASN A 376 -1.87 -5.65 3.14
CA ASN A 376 -2.20 -4.50 2.34
C ASN A 376 -1.17 -4.33 1.22
N GLU A 377 -1.42 -4.99 0.10
CA GLU A 377 -0.63 -4.91 -1.14
C GLU A 377 -0.33 -3.45 -1.55
N LYS A 378 -1.35 -2.58 -1.56
CA LYS A 378 -1.19 -1.19 -1.98
C LYS A 378 -0.23 -0.43 -1.09
N LEU A 379 -0.29 -0.65 0.24
CA LEU A 379 0.61 -0.02 1.18
C LEU A 379 2.03 -0.56 1.06
N ALA A 380 2.19 -1.87 0.86
CA ALA A 380 3.51 -2.50 0.67
C ALA A 380 4.22 -1.98 -0.59
N ILE A 381 3.49 -1.94 -1.73
CA ILE A 381 4.01 -1.36 -2.98
C ILE A 381 4.45 0.08 -2.77
N ARG A 382 3.62 0.90 -2.10
CA ARG A 382 3.94 2.31 -1.84
C ARG A 382 5.15 2.48 -0.95
N TRP A 383 5.28 1.66 0.09
CA TRP A 383 6.44 1.68 0.97
C TRP A 383 7.73 1.35 0.21
N ARG A 384 7.71 0.33 -0.65
CA ARG A 384 8.84 0.02 -1.55
C ARG A 384 9.20 1.21 -2.43
N GLN A 385 8.22 1.82 -3.09
CA GLN A 385 8.45 2.97 -3.99
C GLN A 385 9.06 4.16 -3.27
N GLN A 386 8.57 4.47 -2.07
CA GLN A 386 9.13 5.55 -1.25
C GLN A 386 10.57 5.27 -0.84
N LEU A 387 10.88 4.02 -0.48
CA LEU A 387 12.26 3.63 -0.22
C LEU A 387 13.12 3.80 -1.46
N CYS A 388 12.67 3.38 -2.65
CA CYS A 388 13.40 3.63 -3.90
C CYS A 388 13.67 5.14 -4.14
N VAL A 389 12.70 6.01 -3.87
CA VAL A 389 12.87 7.48 -3.96
C VAL A 389 13.92 7.97 -2.97
N MET A 390 13.83 7.53 -1.71
CA MET A 390 14.80 7.93 -0.68
C MET A 390 16.21 7.49 -1.08
N LEU A 391 16.34 6.30 -1.67
CA LEU A 391 17.63 5.78 -2.12
C LEU A 391 18.23 6.60 -3.26
N THR A 392 17.42 7.06 -4.22
CA THR A 392 17.95 7.86 -5.33
C THR A 392 18.27 9.31 -4.95
N GLN A 393 17.75 9.79 -3.82
CA GLN A 393 17.94 11.16 -3.36
C GLN A 393 19.02 11.32 -2.29
N ASP A 394 19.28 10.29 -1.49
CA ASP A 394 20.24 10.34 -0.40
C ASP A 394 21.71 10.28 -0.88
N PRO A 395 22.56 11.27 -0.55
CA PRO A 395 23.95 11.29 -1.01
C PRO A 395 24.81 10.14 -0.46
N GLU A 396 24.53 9.65 0.75
CA GLU A 396 25.26 8.51 1.32
C GLU A 396 24.94 7.23 0.55
N THR A 397 23.67 7.04 0.23
CA THR A 397 23.20 5.95 -0.62
C THR A 397 23.84 6.00 -2.01
N LYS A 398 23.95 7.18 -2.63
CA LYS A 398 24.65 7.34 -3.91
C LYS A 398 26.13 6.93 -3.84
N ALA A 399 26.81 7.26 -2.75
CA ALA A 399 28.19 6.81 -2.55
C ALA A 399 28.28 5.27 -2.44
N ARG A 400 27.34 4.63 -1.72
CA ARG A 400 27.26 3.16 -1.64
C ARG A 400 26.93 2.52 -2.99
N GLN A 401 26.05 3.14 -3.78
CA GLN A 401 25.78 2.75 -5.16
C GLN A 401 27.07 2.74 -5.97
N GLU A 402 27.85 3.82 -5.95
CA GLU A 402 29.09 3.93 -6.72
C GLU A 402 30.11 2.87 -6.32
N VAL A 403 30.23 2.58 -5.01
CA VAL A 403 31.09 1.49 -4.50
C VAL A 403 30.64 0.14 -5.04
N GLN A 404 29.33 -0.14 -5.02
CA GLN A 404 28.80 -1.40 -5.53
C GLN A 404 28.97 -1.54 -7.04
N VAL A 405 28.71 -0.48 -7.81
CA VAL A 405 28.94 -0.44 -9.25
C VAL A 405 30.42 -0.67 -9.57
N SER A 406 31.32 0.02 -8.87
CA SER A 406 32.77 -0.13 -9.04
C SER A 406 33.23 -1.55 -8.70
N THR A 407 32.75 -2.12 -7.59
CA THR A 407 33.11 -3.49 -7.17
C THR A 407 32.68 -4.52 -8.21
N THR A 408 31.45 -4.42 -8.73
CA THR A 408 30.97 -5.32 -9.79
C THR A 408 31.72 -5.09 -11.10
N ALA A 409 32.02 -3.84 -11.45
CA ALA A 409 32.76 -3.50 -12.66
C ALA A 409 34.21 -4.02 -12.61
N ASP A 410 34.87 -3.95 -11.46
CA ASP A 410 36.21 -4.49 -11.25
C ASP A 410 36.22 -6.02 -11.35
N ALA A 411 35.21 -6.68 -10.77
CA ALA A 411 35.06 -8.13 -10.88
C ALA A 411 34.86 -8.58 -12.34
N LEU A 412 33.98 -7.90 -13.09
CA LEU A 412 33.75 -8.15 -14.51
C LEU A 412 34.97 -7.81 -15.36
N THR A 413 35.69 -6.74 -15.05
CA THR A 413 36.91 -6.36 -15.75
C THR A 413 37.98 -7.44 -15.59
N ARG A 414 38.19 -7.92 -14.36
CA ARG A 414 39.12 -9.02 -14.09
C ARG A 414 38.76 -10.27 -14.88
N LEU A 415 37.48 -10.65 -14.87
CA LEU A 415 36.97 -11.83 -15.57
C LEU A 415 37.12 -11.69 -17.10
N ILE A 416 36.79 -10.53 -17.66
CA ILE A 416 36.96 -10.28 -19.11
C ILE A 416 38.44 -10.24 -19.50
N SER A 417 39.32 -9.69 -18.65
CA SER A 417 40.77 -9.66 -18.92
C SER A 417 41.43 -11.04 -18.82
N GLU A 418 40.88 -11.95 -18.02
CA GLU A 418 41.31 -13.35 -17.96
C GLU A 418 40.97 -14.11 -19.24
N PHE A 419 39.78 -13.85 -19.79
CA PHE A 419 39.26 -14.53 -20.98
C PHE A 419 39.62 -13.89 -22.31
N TYR A 420 39.95 -12.60 -22.31
CA TYR A 420 40.31 -11.84 -23.51
C TYR A 420 41.63 -11.08 -23.31
N ASN A 421 42.66 -11.54 -24.03
CA ASN A 421 43.98 -10.92 -24.03
C ASN A 421 43.92 -9.48 -24.57
N GLY A 422 44.51 -8.54 -23.84
CA GLY A 422 44.60 -7.14 -24.28
C GLY A 422 43.29 -6.35 -24.21
N SER A 423 42.30 -6.81 -23.43
CA SER A 423 41.07 -6.06 -23.20
C SER A 423 41.32 -4.85 -22.28
N ASN A 424 41.08 -3.65 -22.79
CA ASN A 424 41.08 -2.41 -21.99
C ASN A 424 39.74 -1.69 -22.13
N GLU A 425 38.67 -2.32 -21.64
CA GLU A 425 37.30 -1.80 -21.72
C GLU A 425 36.72 -1.47 -20.34
N ALA A 426 37.56 -1.26 -19.32
CA ALA A 426 37.13 -1.01 -17.94
C ALA A 426 36.09 0.12 -17.83
N ALA A 427 36.30 1.24 -18.54
CA ALA A 427 35.35 2.35 -18.56
C ALA A 427 33.97 1.98 -19.13
N LYS A 428 33.92 1.08 -20.12
CA LYS A 428 32.64 0.61 -20.70
C LYS A 428 31.97 -0.42 -19.82
N ILE A 429 32.74 -1.26 -19.13
CA ILE A 429 32.23 -2.21 -18.15
C ILE A 429 31.62 -1.46 -16.97
N HIS A 430 32.26 -0.38 -16.51
CA HIS A 430 31.70 0.52 -15.49
C HIS A 430 30.40 1.18 -15.97
N ASP A 431 30.37 1.79 -17.16
CA ASP A 431 29.13 2.36 -17.74
C ASP A 431 28.01 1.31 -17.89
N LEU A 432 28.35 0.09 -18.28
CA LEU A 432 27.41 -1.03 -18.35
C LEU A 432 26.84 -1.38 -16.97
N CYS A 433 27.68 -1.46 -15.93
CA CYS A 433 27.25 -1.73 -14.57
C CYS A 433 26.39 -0.60 -14.01
N SER A 434 26.74 0.66 -14.28
CA SER A 434 25.95 1.83 -13.90
C SER A 434 24.55 1.77 -14.52
N LYS A 435 24.47 1.51 -15.83
CA LYS A 435 23.19 1.37 -16.56
C LYS A 435 22.35 0.22 -16.03
N ALA A 436 22.96 -0.93 -15.75
CA ALA A 436 22.27 -2.09 -15.19
C ALA A 436 21.73 -1.79 -13.79
N PHE A 437 22.49 -1.09 -12.96
CA PHE A 437 22.07 -0.68 -11.63
C PHE A 437 20.89 0.31 -11.67
N ASP A 438 21.00 1.37 -12.47
CA ASP A 438 19.92 2.36 -12.62
C ASP A 438 18.64 1.71 -13.17
N LEU A 439 18.79 0.72 -14.05
CA LEU A 439 17.69 -0.06 -14.57
C LEU A 439 17.05 -0.95 -13.49
N ALA A 440 17.86 -1.56 -12.61
CA ALA A 440 17.34 -2.33 -11.48
C ALA A 440 16.51 -1.44 -10.52
N ILE A 441 16.93 -0.19 -10.28
CA ILE A 441 16.14 0.79 -9.51
C ILE A 441 14.82 1.09 -10.21
N ALA A 442 14.85 1.38 -11.51
CA ALA A 442 13.64 1.64 -12.29
C ALA A 442 12.65 0.47 -12.21
N MET A 443 13.14 -0.77 -12.37
CA MET A 443 12.33 -1.99 -12.29
C MET A 443 11.71 -2.23 -10.92
N THR A 444 12.41 -1.89 -9.83
CA THR A 444 11.89 -2.04 -8.46
C THR A 444 10.95 -0.89 -8.05
N ALA A 445 11.11 0.29 -8.65
CA ALA A 445 10.28 1.47 -8.38
C ALA A 445 8.89 1.44 -9.05
N LEU A 446 8.65 0.51 -9.99
CA LEU A 446 7.33 0.35 -10.61
C LEU A 446 6.27 -0.13 -9.62
N ASP A 447 4.99 -0.07 -10.00
CA ASP A 447 3.90 -0.65 -9.21
C ASP A 447 4.03 -2.18 -9.15
N SER A 448 4.33 -2.81 -10.29
CA SER A 448 4.70 -4.23 -10.32
C SER A 448 6.21 -4.44 -10.45
N VAL A 449 6.74 -5.34 -9.63
CA VAL A 449 8.16 -5.67 -9.64
C VAL A 449 8.44 -6.54 -10.86
N ILE A 450 9.38 -6.07 -11.68
CA ILE A 450 9.94 -6.86 -12.77
C ILE A 450 11.16 -7.58 -12.22
N SER A 451 11.19 -8.91 -12.35
CA SER A 451 12.31 -9.74 -11.90
C SER A 451 12.76 -10.70 -13.01
N PRO A 452 14.03 -11.13 -12.98
CA PRO A 452 14.49 -12.22 -13.83
C PRO A 452 13.66 -13.47 -13.55
N ALA A 453 13.27 -14.18 -14.60
CA ALA A 453 12.54 -15.43 -14.52
C ALA A 453 13.41 -16.57 -15.09
N PRO A 454 13.60 -17.67 -14.34
CA PRO A 454 14.42 -18.78 -14.81
C PRO A 454 13.74 -19.47 -15.99
N VAL A 455 14.53 -19.84 -16.98
CA VAL A 455 14.13 -20.71 -18.08
C VAL A 455 14.82 -22.05 -17.84
N PRO A 456 14.11 -23.19 -17.83
CA PRO A 456 14.78 -24.47 -17.66
C PRO A 456 15.64 -24.78 -18.89
N LEU A 457 16.84 -25.31 -18.68
CA LEU A 457 17.63 -25.88 -19.78
C LEU A 457 16.91 -27.14 -20.30
N ASN A 458 17.21 -27.52 -21.55
CA ASN A 458 16.63 -28.67 -22.25
C ASN A 458 15.14 -28.57 -22.59
N THR A 459 14.52 -27.39 -22.46
CA THR A 459 13.16 -27.16 -22.97
C THR A 459 13.16 -26.98 -24.49
N PRO A 460 12.10 -27.39 -25.20
CA PRO A 460 11.97 -27.10 -26.62
C PRO A 460 11.92 -25.58 -26.84
N PHE A 461 12.49 -25.13 -27.96
CA PHE A 461 12.37 -23.73 -28.36
C PHE A 461 10.91 -23.37 -28.64
N ASP A 462 10.49 -22.20 -28.15
CA ASP A 462 9.18 -21.63 -28.40
C ASP A 462 9.36 -20.21 -28.94
N GLU A 463 8.96 -19.99 -30.20
CA GLU A 463 9.11 -18.72 -30.90
C GLU A 463 8.26 -17.59 -30.27
N GLU A 464 7.13 -17.94 -29.65
CA GLU A 464 6.26 -16.96 -29.01
C GLU A 464 6.88 -16.45 -27.70
N SER A 465 7.49 -17.34 -26.91
CA SER A 465 8.01 -16.99 -25.59
C SER A 465 9.51 -16.71 -25.54
N MET A 466 10.30 -17.08 -26.57
CA MET A 466 11.77 -16.97 -26.60
C MET A 466 12.28 -16.22 -27.83
N ALA A 467 13.50 -15.68 -27.74
CA ALA A 467 14.21 -15.05 -28.85
C ALA A 467 15.46 -15.86 -29.22
N PRO A 468 15.66 -16.22 -30.50
CA PRO A 468 16.79 -17.03 -30.91
C PRO A 468 18.10 -16.24 -30.93
N ALA A 469 19.21 -16.91 -30.64
CA ALA A 469 20.56 -16.41 -30.86
C ALA A 469 21.02 -16.59 -32.32
N LEU A 470 22.25 -16.14 -32.63
CA LEU A 470 22.88 -16.43 -33.92
C LEU A 470 23.17 -17.93 -34.05
N LYS A 471 23.00 -18.50 -35.25
CA LYS A 471 23.17 -19.95 -35.53
C LYS A 471 22.32 -20.83 -34.60
N ASN A 472 21.06 -20.44 -34.36
CA ASN A 472 20.12 -21.17 -33.54
C ASN A 472 19.41 -22.27 -34.34
N ASN A 473 19.23 -23.46 -33.76
CA ASN A 473 18.33 -24.48 -34.31
C ASN A 473 16.91 -24.29 -33.73
N PRO A 474 15.92 -23.83 -34.51
CA PRO A 474 14.57 -23.57 -34.01
C PRO A 474 13.78 -24.85 -33.65
N GLU A 475 14.17 -26.01 -34.18
CA GLU A 475 13.59 -27.31 -33.80
C GLU A 475 14.27 -27.92 -32.55
N GLY A 476 15.31 -27.25 -32.08
CA GLY A 476 16.19 -27.71 -31.03
C GLY A 476 15.69 -27.52 -29.60
N LYS A 477 16.55 -27.90 -28.65
CA LYS A 477 16.35 -27.66 -27.22
C LYS A 477 17.29 -26.56 -26.71
N VAL A 478 16.81 -25.77 -25.76
CA VAL A 478 17.58 -24.71 -25.10
C VAL A 478 18.80 -25.32 -24.39
N ALA A 479 19.99 -24.96 -24.85
CA ALA A 479 21.27 -25.38 -24.27
C ALA A 479 21.98 -24.26 -23.51
N LEU A 480 21.72 -23.00 -23.87
CA LEU A 480 22.29 -21.84 -23.19
C LEU A 480 21.29 -20.68 -23.15
N ILE A 481 21.21 -20.00 -22.00
CA ILE A 481 20.43 -18.78 -21.83
C ILE A 481 21.40 -17.61 -21.82
N ILE A 482 21.36 -16.80 -22.86
CA ILE A 482 22.29 -15.67 -23.03
C ILE A 482 21.75 -14.42 -22.34
N PHE A 483 20.43 -14.24 -22.38
CA PHE A 483 19.74 -13.17 -21.69
C PHE A 483 18.48 -13.75 -21.04
N PRO A 484 18.28 -13.59 -19.72
CA PRO A 484 17.14 -14.18 -19.03
C PRO A 484 15.83 -13.51 -19.44
N ALA A 485 14.73 -14.17 -19.14
CA ALA A 485 13.41 -13.55 -19.27
C ALA A 485 13.24 -12.53 -18.13
N PHE A 486 12.60 -11.40 -18.40
CA PHE A 486 12.18 -10.47 -17.35
C PHE A 486 10.67 -10.41 -17.33
N LYS A 487 10.08 -10.71 -16.17
CA LYS A 487 8.64 -10.83 -16.01
C LYS A 487 8.15 -10.08 -14.78
N ASP A 488 6.97 -9.53 -14.92
CA ASP A 488 6.16 -8.95 -13.86
C ASP A 488 5.30 -10.05 -13.20
N THR A 489 5.05 -9.94 -11.90
CA THR A 489 4.14 -10.80 -11.11
C THR A 489 2.72 -10.93 -11.73
N ALA A 490 2.15 -9.84 -12.22
CA ALA A 490 0.88 -9.74 -12.94
C ALA A 490 0.97 -10.14 -14.42
N LYS A 491 2.17 -10.50 -14.92
CA LYS A 491 2.44 -10.89 -16.32
C LYS A 491 2.10 -9.84 -17.37
N ALA A 492 1.89 -8.58 -16.98
CA ALA A 492 1.67 -7.47 -17.91
C ALA A 492 2.97 -7.04 -18.63
N PHE A 493 4.11 -7.28 -17.99
CA PHE A 493 5.44 -7.14 -18.58
C PHE A 493 6.04 -8.52 -18.88
N ASN A 494 6.49 -8.71 -20.12
CA ASN A 494 7.19 -9.94 -20.53
C ASN A 494 8.28 -9.61 -21.57
N MET A 495 9.54 -9.61 -21.13
CA MET A 495 10.67 -9.60 -22.04
C MET A 495 11.15 -11.03 -22.27
N ARG A 496 11.16 -11.43 -23.53
CA ARG A 496 11.57 -12.77 -23.96
C ARG A 496 13.06 -13.01 -23.69
N PRO A 497 13.44 -14.19 -23.17
CA PRO A 497 14.83 -14.57 -23.02
C PRO A 497 15.51 -14.71 -24.39
N LYS A 498 16.81 -14.37 -24.49
CA LYS A 498 17.66 -14.74 -25.62
C LYS A 498 18.27 -16.10 -25.32
N VAL A 499 17.98 -17.11 -26.14
CA VAL A 499 18.44 -18.49 -25.94
C VAL A 499 19.20 -19.00 -27.16
N TRP A 500 20.12 -19.92 -26.93
CA TRP A 500 20.75 -20.72 -27.97
C TRP A 500 20.30 -22.18 -27.83
N CYS A 501 19.81 -22.72 -28.94
CA CYS A 501 19.25 -24.05 -29.08
C CYS A 501 20.07 -24.86 -30.08
N HIS A 502 20.20 -26.16 -29.77
CA HIS A 502 20.95 -27.14 -30.55
C HIS A 502 20.05 -28.09 -31.32
#